data_AF-A0A832TTR8-F1
#
_entry.id   AF-A0A832TTR8-F1
#
_cell.length_a   1.000
_cell.length_b   1.000
_cell.length_c   1.000
_cell.angle_alpha   90.00
_cell.angle_beta   90.00
_cell.angle_gamma   90.00
#
_symmetry.space_group_name_H-M   'P 1'
#
loop_
_entity.id
_entity.type
_entity.pdbx_description
1 polymer ?
#
loop_
_entity_poly.entity_id
_entity_poly.type
_entity_poly.pdbx_seq_one_letter_code
_entity_poly.pdbx_strand_id
1 'polypeptide(L)'
;MDLGDQSGAKEIKLVVKAVVDWGEGSDYNTWLDQFFDAAYSGQLTDGTQVTPPPYMEVIAQNGSWISVPWGRQFPLPSSGVARTFVVDLTGLFPTQDYHIRINNFWNVTFDYIGIDISVQQNVVVQKIDPQASLIQWFTTNSNSVGNFTRYGDVTEIVLSSDDEFVIGRQGDAVQLNFPISNLPKPAPEIIRDYFFFVNCWFKDEYGNWGFGFGFSTDPLPFQNMTGFPYNPPEDYPRELHQDYLSEYNTREIEPP
;
A
#
# COMPACT_ATOMS: atom_id res chain seq x y z
N MET A 1 18.39 18.54 -0.28
CA MET A 1 17.77 19.33 -1.36
C MET A 1 17.21 20.59 -0.72
N ASP A 2 17.55 21.76 -1.27
CA ASP A 2 17.02 23.05 -0.86
C ASP A 2 15.70 23.30 -1.60
N LEU A 3 14.61 23.53 -0.86
CA LEU A 3 13.30 23.82 -1.44
C LEU A 3 13.07 25.34 -1.62
N GLY A 4 14.03 26.19 -1.27
CA GLY A 4 13.88 27.65 -1.30
C GLY A 4 13.03 28.20 -0.14
N ASP A 5 12.72 29.48 -0.19
CA ASP A 5 11.90 30.14 0.86
C ASP A 5 10.42 29.76 0.73
N GLN A 6 9.90 29.06 1.75
CA GLN A 6 8.50 28.67 1.85
C GLN A 6 7.78 29.31 3.04
N SER A 7 8.33 30.39 3.61
CA SER A 7 7.78 31.08 4.80
C SER A 7 6.34 31.59 4.62
N GLY A 8 5.94 31.91 3.38
CA GLY A 8 4.59 32.34 3.04
C GLY A 8 3.62 31.22 2.63
N ALA A 9 4.09 29.98 2.48
CA ALA A 9 3.29 28.88 1.98
C ALA A 9 2.36 28.31 3.07
N LYS A 10 1.06 28.16 2.76
CA LYS A 10 0.10 27.50 3.65
C LYS A 10 0.16 25.98 3.56
N GLU A 11 0.51 25.48 2.39
CA GLU A 11 0.67 24.07 2.06
C GLU A 11 1.99 23.92 1.31
N ILE A 12 2.69 22.81 1.55
CA ILE A 12 3.95 22.50 0.85
C ILE A 12 3.85 21.04 0.43
N LYS A 13 3.81 20.78 -0.87
CA LYS A 13 3.71 19.45 -1.45
C LYS A 13 4.90 19.19 -2.35
N LEU A 14 5.59 18.07 -2.14
CA LEU A 14 6.63 17.60 -3.04
C LEU A 14 5.97 16.73 -4.11
N VAL A 15 6.03 17.16 -5.37
CA VAL A 15 5.53 16.39 -6.52
C VAL A 15 6.72 15.70 -7.18
N VAL A 16 6.73 14.37 -7.16
CA VAL A 16 7.87 13.58 -7.61
C VAL A 16 7.44 12.55 -8.63
N LYS A 17 8.21 12.45 -9.71
CA LYS A 17 8.14 11.33 -10.65
C LYS A 17 9.44 10.55 -10.57
N ALA A 18 9.34 9.29 -10.14
CA ALA A 18 10.50 8.43 -9.95
C ALA A 18 10.17 6.97 -10.24
N VAL A 19 11.21 6.17 -10.45
CA VAL A 19 11.15 4.72 -10.62
C VAL A 19 12.24 4.08 -9.78
N VAL A 20 11.95 2.93 -9.18
CA VAL A 20 12.96 2.05 -8.60
C VAL A 20 13.36 0.99 -9.61
N ASP A 21 14.66 0.79 -9.76
CA ASP A 21 15.24 -0.30 -10.50
C ASP A 21 15.75 -1.36 -9.52
N TRP A 22 15.18 -2.56 -9.60
CA TRP A 22 15.57 -3.69 -8.76
C TRP A 22 16.81 -4.42 -9.29
N GLY A 23 17.24 -4.12 -10.52
CA GLY A 23 18.24 -4.90 -11.24
C GLY A 23 17.69 -6.20 -11.80
N GLU A 24 18.59 -7.08 -12.27
CA GLU A 24 18.21 -8.42 -12.72
C GLU A 24 17.84 -9.31 -11.52
N GLY A 25 16.76 -10.11 -11.65
CA GLY A 25 16.28 -10.96 -10.55
C GLY A 25 17.30 -11.97 -10.03
N SER A 26 18.23 -12.45 -10.89
CA SER A 26 19.32 -13.34 -10.48
C SER A 26 20.34 -12.66 -9.58
N ASP A 27 20.67 -11.40 -9.86
CA ASP A 27 21.59 -10.61 -9.04
C ASP A 27 20.93 -10.22 -7.73
N TYR A 28 19.65 -9.81 -7.81
CA TYR A 28 18.82 -9.45 -6.67
C TYR A 28 18.82 -10.56 -5.60
N ASN A 29 18.49 -11.80 -5.99
CA ASN A 29 18.46 -12.93 -5.04
C ASN A 29 19.85 -13.23 -4.46
N THR A 30 20.88 -13.29 -5.31
CA THR A 30 22.25 -13.61 -4.88
C THR A 30 22.79 -12.63 -3.81
N TRP A 31 22.47 -11.34 -3.95
CA TRP A 31 22.91 -10.32 -2.99
C TRP A 31 22.00 -10.22 -1.76
N LEU A 32 20.68 -10.29 -1.94
CA LEU A 32 19.75 -10.22 -0.80
C LEU A 32 19.86 -11.40 0.13
N ASP A 33 20.06 -12.60 -0.40
CA ASP A 33 20.25 -13.80 0.40
C ASP A 33 21.43 -13.63 1.37
N GLN A 34 22.50 -12.93 0.97
CA GLN A 34 23.62 -12.65 1.88
C GLN A 34 23.23 -11.75 3.05
N PHE A 35 22.39 -10.73 2.80
CA PHE A 35 21.89 -9.86 3.87
C PHE A 35 20.91 -10.60 4.79
N PHE A 36 20.03 -11.43 4.23
CA PHE A 36 19.11 -12.25 4.99
C PHE A 36 19.85 -13.33 5.79
N ASP A 37 20.83 -14.02 5.22
CA ASP A 37 21.68 -14.98 5.91
C ASP A 37 22.43 -14.33 7.07
N ALA A 38 22.99 -13.13 6.87
CA ALA A 38 23.60 -12.35 7.95
C ALA A 38 22.59 -12.01 9.06
N ALA A 39 21.35 -11.65 8.70
CA ALA A 39 20.28 -11.39 9.66
C ALA A 39 19.89 -12.65 10.45
N TYR A 40 19.64 -13.76 9.75
CA TYR A 40 19.23 -15.03 10.35
C TYR A 40 20.34 -15.68 11.19
N SER A 41 21.60 -15.43 10.85
CA SER A 41 22.76 -15.87 11.64
C SER A 41 23.09 -14.92 12.80
N GLY A 42 22.33 -13.84 13.00
CA GLY A 42 22.50 -12.90 14.11
C GLY A 42 23.73 -12.00 13.98
N GLN A 43 24.25 -11.82 12.77
CA GLN A 43 25.42 -10.97 12.50
C GLN A 43 25.07 -9.48 12.45
N LEU A 44 23.80 -9.12 12.21
CA LEU A 44 23.36 -7.73 12.20
C LEU A 44 23.30 -7.17 13.63
N THR A 45 23.99 -6.06 13.88
CA THR A 45 23.96 -5.33 15.16
C THR A 45 23.19 -4.01 15.04
N ASP A 46 22.90 -3.39 16.18
CA ASP A 46 22.41 -2.01 16.29
C ASP A 46 21.08 -1.71 15.55
N GLY A 47 20.23 -2.73 15.39
CA GLY A 47 18.94 -2.58 14.73
C GLY A 47 19.04 -2.40 13.21
N THR A 48 20.16 -2.80 12.60
CA THR A 48 20.36 -2.78 11.15
C THR A 48 19.25 -3.56 10.45
N GLN A 49 18.60 -2.92 9.48
CA GLN A 49 17.56 -3.54 8.65
C GLN A 49 18.18 -4.08 7.37
N VAL A 50 17.71 -5.24 6.91
CA VAL A 50 18.17 -5.90 5.67
C VAL A 50 17.85 -5.04 4.44
N THR A 51 16.64 -4.48 4.41
CA THR A 51 16.12 -3.66 3.31
C THR A 51 15.41 -2.42 3.86
N PRO A 52 16.15 -1.44 4.42
CA PRO A 52 15.53 -0.30 5.07
C PRO A 52 14.67 0.47 4.06
N PRO A 53 13.42 0.84 4.43
CA PRO A 53 12.59 1.66 3.56
C PRO A 53 13.24 3.03 3.36
N PRO A 54 12.94 3.72 2.25
CA PRO A 54 13.35 5.11 2.10
C PRO A 54 12.81 5.94 3.25
N TYR A 55 13.60 6.93 3.67
CA TYR A 55 13.18 7.87 4.70
C TYR A 55 13.68 9.27 4.39
N MET A 56 12.96 10.23 4.94
CA MET A 56 13.10 11.65 4.75
C MET A 56 13.35 12.32 6.10
N GLU A 57 14.19 13.34 6.05
CA GLU A 57 14.57 14.15 7.19
C GLU A 57 14.48 15.63 6.85
N VAL A 58 14.31 16.43 7.90
CA VAL A 58 14.32 17.90 7.87
C VAL A 58 15.33 18.42 8.90
N ILE A 59 15.70 19.70 8.81
CA ILE A 59 16.67 20.31 9.73
C ILE A 59 15.96 20.81 11.00
N ALA A 60 16.45 20.39 12.16
CA ALA A 60 15.99 20.87 13.46
C ALA A 60 16.59 22.23 13.84
N GLN A 61 16.08 22.85 14.90
CA GLN A 61 16.54 24.16 15.40
C GLN A 61 18.05 24.23 15.72
N ASN A 62 18.65 23.12 16.13
CA ASN A 62 20.08 23.01 16.43
C ASN A 62 20.95 22.71 15.19
N GLY A 63 20.36 22.67 13.98
CA GLY A 63 21.04 22.33 12.73
C GLY A 63 21.21 20.82 12.47
N SER A 64 20.75 19.94 13.36
CA SER A 64 20.82 18.49 13.12
C SER A 64 19.66 18.03 12.22
N TRP A 65 19.87 16.96 11.47
CA TRP A 65 18.80 16.29 10.73
C TRP A 65 17.92 15.47 11.68
N ILE A 66 16.61 15.57 11.52
CA ILE A 66 15.62 14.78 12.26
C ILE A 66 14.67 14.08 11.28
N SER A 67 14.27 12.87 11.62
CA SER A 67 13.37 12.06 10.79
C SER A 67 11.95 12.62 10.79
N VAL A 68 11.32 12.55 9.62
CA VAL A 68 9.90 12.88 9.41
C VAL A 68 9.02 11.77 10.01
N PRO A 69 7.79 12.07 10.48
CA PRO A 69 6.87 11.03 10.96
C PRO A 69 6.61 9.95 9.90
N TRP A 70 6.54 8.68 10.32
CA TRP A 70 6.41 7.51 9.42
C TRP A 70 5.33 7.66 8.34
N GLY A 71 4.11 8.08 8.73
CA GLY A 71 3.00 8.27 7.78
C GLY A 71 3.15 9.43 6.79
N ARG A 72 4.27 10.16 6.85
CA ARG A 72 4.60 11.30 5.97
C ARG A 72 5.97 11.11 5.31
N GLN A 73 6.52 9.91 5.38
CA GLN A 73 7.81 9.58 4.79
C GLN A 73 7.77 9.56 3.27
N PHE A 74 8.95 9.68 2.67
CA PHE A 74 9.12 9.50 1.24
C PHE A 74 8.88 8.04 0.87
N PRO A 75 7.90 7.71 0.01
CA PRO A 75 7.59 6.32 -0.30
C PRO A 75 8.66 5.69 -1.19
N LEU A 76 8.71 4.36 -1.23
CA LEU A 76 9.42 3.64 -2.27
C LEU A 76 8.74 3.90 -3.62
N PRO A 77 9.45 4.41 -4.64
CA PRO A 77 8.87 4.61 -5.96
C PRO A 77 8.40 3.29 -6.59
N SER A 78 7.49 3.38 -7.57
CA SER A 78 7.05 2.21 -8.31
C SER A 78 8.17 1.58 -9.13
N SER A 79 8.10 0.27 -9.32
CA SER A 79 9.03 -0.47 -10.15
C SER A 79 8.61 -0.51 -11.61
N GLY A 80 9.59 -0.65 -12.52
CA GLY A 80 9.42 -0.87 -13.96
C GLY A 80 8.90 0.31 -14.77
N VAL A 81 8.08 1.18 -14.18
CA VAL A 81 7.55 2.40 -14.81
C VAL A 81 7.62 3.56 -13.82
N ALA A 82 8.14 4.70 -14.27
CA ALA A 82 8.15 5.91 -13.47
C ALA A 82 6.73 6.44 -13.25
N ARG A 83 6.34 6.59 -11.98
CA ARG A 83 5.03 7.13 -11.59
C ARG A 83 5.20 8.41 -10.78
N THR A 84 4.17 9.25 -10.86
CA THR A 84 4.08 10.48 -10.08
C THR A 84 3.40 10.19 -8.74
N PHE A 85 3.97 10.70 -7.66
CA PHE A 85 3.38 10.68 -6.33
C PHE A 85 3.62 12.04 -5.65
N VAL A 86 2.87 12.28 -4.58
CA VAL A 86 2.92 13.52 -3.81
C VAL A 86 3.27 13.20 -2.37
N VAL A 87 4.19 13.96 -1.79
CA VAL A 87 4.51 13.92 -0.36
C VAL A 87 4.09 15.25 0.26
N ASP A 88 3.18 15.20 1.22
CA ASP A 88 2.77 16.39 1.97
C ASP A 88 3.86 16.77 2.98
N LEU A 89 4.49 17.93 2.80
CA LEU A 89 5.51 18.50 3.66
C LEU A 89 4.97 19.59 4.61
N THR A 90 3.68 19.89 4.54
CA THR A 90 3.05 20.98 5.30
C THR A 90 3.26 20.79 6.80
N GLY A 91 3.88 21.77 7.46
CA GLY A 91 4.15 21.74 8.89
C GLY A 91 5.25 20.75 9.34
N LEU A 92 6.04 20.20 8.42
CA LEU A 92 7.17 19.33 8.78
C LEU A 92 8.41 20.10 9.24
N PHE A 93 8.59 21.35 8.80
CA PHE A 93 9.80 22.12 9.04
C PHE A 93 9.76 22.82 10.42
N PRO A 94 10.68 22.51 11.35
CA PRO A 94 10.72 23.15 12.68
C PRO A 94 11.22 24.60 12.66
N THR A 95 11.81 25.03 11.54
CA THR A 95 12.40 26.36 11.32
C THR A 95 12.07 26.85 9.91
N GLN A 96 12.54 28.04 9.55
CA GLN A 96 12.49 28.57 8.17
C GLN A 96 13.61 27.98 7.28
N ASP A 97 14.13 26.80 7.65
CA ASP A 97 15.06 26.03 6.84
C ASP A 97 14.27 24.92 6.13
N TYR A 98 14.08 25.10 4.82
CA TYR A 98 13.28 24.22 3.98
C TYR A 98 14.12 23.17 3.24
N HIS A 99 15.19 22.69 3.86
CA HIS A 99 15.92 21.57 3.31
C HIS A 99 15.28 20.23 3.69
N ILE A 100 15.23 19.34 2.71
CA ILE A 100 14.92 17.91 2.93
C ILE A 100 16.13 17.05 2.58
N ARG A 101 16.32 15.96 3.32
CA ARG A 101 17.23 14.88 2.97
C ARG A 101 16.42 13.61 2.73
N ILE A 102 16.55 13.04 1.55
CA ILE A 102 15.93 11.76 1.19
C ILE A 102 17.06 10.74 1.18
N ASN A 103 16.93 9.72 2.01
CA ASN A 103 17.85 8.59 2.08
C ASN A 103 17.16 7.39 1.44
N ASN A 104 17.86 6.72 0.54
CA ASN A 104 17.34 5.57 -0.17
C ASN A 104 18.40 4.48 -0.22
N PHE A 105 17.98 3.25 0.04
CA PHE A 105 18.80 2.06 -0.11
C PHE A 105 18.78 1.54 -1.55
N TRP A 106 17.67 1.74 -2.25
CA TRP A 106 17.44 1.19 -3.58
C TRP A 106 17.95 2.11 -4.69
N ASN A 107 18.21 1.52 -5.86
CA ASN A 107 18.57 2.27 -7.06
C ASN A 107 17.33 3.01 -7.59
N VAL A 108 17.20 4.28 -7.19
CA VAL A 108 16.08 5.13 -7.58
C VAL A 108 16.51 6.18 -8.60
N THR A 109 15.80 6.22 -9.72
CA THR A 109 15.92 7.29 -10.71
C THR A 109 14.78 8.28 -10.55
N PHE A 110 15.14 9.56 -10.43
CA PHE A 110 14.20 10.67 -10.37
C PHE A 110 14.12 11.34 -11.75
N ASP A 111 12.92 11.36 -12.33
CA ASP A 111 12.62 12.04 -13.60
C ASP A 111 12.21 13.50 -13.35
N TYR A 112 11.47 13.74 -12.28
CA TYR A 112 11.01 15.08 -11.91
C TYR A 112 10.88 15.23 -10.39
N ILE A 113 11.26 16.40 -9.88
CA ILE A 113 10.96 16.84 -8.52
C ILE A 113 10.55 18.30 -8.60
N GLY A 114 9.36 18.61 -8.09
CA GLY A 114 8.83 19.96 -8.02
C GLY A 114 8.11 20.21 -6.69
N ILE A 115 7.84 21.48 -6.42
CA ILE A 115 7.12 21.92 -5.23
C ILE A 115 5.81 22.55 -5.68
N ASP A 116 4.72 22.13 -5.05
CA ASP A 116 3.41 22.75 -5.16
C ASP A 116 3.02 23.40 -3.83
N ILE A 117 2.84 24.72 -3.87
CA ILE A 117 2.39 25.54 -2.74
C ILE A 117 0.97 26.08 -2.91
N SER A 118 0.27 25.64 -3.97
CA SER A 118 -1.13 25.97 -4.15
C SER A 118 -1.94 25.46 -2.96
N VAL A 119 -2.96 26.20 -2.56
CA VAL A 119 -3.88 25.73 -1.52
C VAL A 119 -4.82 24.67 -2.11
N GLN A 120 -5.17 23.69 -1.28
CA GLN A 120 -6.14 22.65 -1.63
C GLN A 120 -7.42 23.31 -2.16
N GLN A 121 -7.79 22.93 -3.37
CA GLN A 121 -9.05 23.36 -3.96
C GLN A 121 -10.17 22.45 -3.47
N ASN A 122 -11.36 23.03 -3.31
CA ASN A 122 -12.55 22.25 -3.03
C ASN A 122 -12.87 21.39 -4.27
N VAL A 123 -12.93 20.08 -4.06
CA VAL A 123 -13.40 19.13 -5.06
C VAL A 123 -14.75 18.58 -4.65
N VAL A 124 -15.65 18.45 -5.61
CA VAL A 124 -16.93 17.75 -5.37
C VAL A 124 -16.68 16.27 -5.59
N VAL A 125 -16.58 15.51 -4.50
CA VAL A 125 -16.48 14.05 -4.56
C VAL A 125 -17.87 13.46 -4.43
N GLN A 126 -18.28 12.69 -5.43
CA GLN A 126 -19.50 11.88 -5.39
C GLN A 126 -19.10 10.41 -5.32
N LYS A 127 -19.37 9.75 -4.19
CA LYS A 127 -19.21 8.31 -4.05
C LYS A 127 -20.32 7.61 -4.83
N ILE A 128 -19.97 6.61 -5.64
CA ILE A 128 -20.91 5.70 -6.28
C ILE A 128 -20.62 4.32 -5.70
N ASP A 129 -21.54 3.78 -4.92
CA ASP A 129 -21.39 2.45 -4.35
C ASP A 129 -21.67 1.38 -5.41
N PRO A 130 -20.81 0.36 -5.56
CA PRO A 130 -21.04 -0.71 -6.51
C PRO A 130 -22.06 -1.71 -5.99
N GLN A 131 -22.70 -2.43 -6.91
CA GLN A 131 -23.16 -3.79 -6.68
C GLN A 131 -22.00 -4.75 -7.00
N ALA A 132 -21.74 -5.74 -6.16
CA ALA A 132 -20.58 -6.60 -6.29
C ALA A 132 -20.92 -8.09 -6.21
N SER A 133 -20.27 -8.88 -7.06
CA SER A 133 -20.37 -10.34 -7.00
C SER A 133 -19.01 -11.00 -7.20
N LEU A 134 -18.69 -11.95 -6.33
CA LEU A 134 -17.53 -12.81 -6.49
C LEU A 134 -17.88 -13.98 -7.42
N ILE A 135 -17.08 -14.15 -8.47
CA ILE A 135 -17.24 -15.20 -9.48
C ILE A 135 -15.92 -15.93 -9.72
N GLN A 136 -16.01 -17.16 -10.23
CA GLN A 136 -14.88 -17.83 -10.86
C GLN A 136 -14.75 -17.33 -12.30
N TRP A 137 -13.76 -16.48 -12.57
CA TRP A 137 -13.46 -15.95 -13.89
C TRP A 137 -12.77 -16.97 -14.79
N PHE A 138 -11.86 -17.77 -14.22
CA PHE A 138 -11.21 -18.88 -14.92
C PHE A 138 -10.82 -20.00 -13.96
N THR A 139 -10.63 -21.20 -14.51
CA THR A 139 -10.14 -22.35 -13.74
C THR A 139 -8.65 -22.19 -13.43
N THR A 140 -8.27 -22.49 -12.19
CA THR A 140 -6.89 -22.41 -11.71
C THR A 140 -6.36 -23.77 -11.27
N ASN A 141 -5.04 -23.94 -11.34
CA ASN A 141 -4.33 -25.06 -10.71
C ASN A 141 -3.65 -24.64 -9.39
N SER A 142 -4.06 -23.50 -8.83
CA SER A 142 -3.56 -23.02 -7.55
C SER A 142 -3.67 -24.12 -6.47
N ASN A 143 -2.68 -24.17 -5.59
CA ASN A 143 -2.64 -25.01 -4.40
C ASN A 143 -3.01 -24.22 -3.13
N SER A 144 -3.58 -23.02 -3.26
CA SER A 144 -4.04 -22.23 -2.12
C SER A 144 -5.13 -22.95 -1.32
N VAL A 145 -5.00 -22.99 0.01
CA VAL A 145 -5.93 -23.71 0.91
C VAL A 145 -6.66 -22.77 1.88
N GLY A 146 -7.71 -23.27 2.52
CA GLY A 146 -8.43 -22.58 3.59
C GLY A 146 -9.85 -22.16 3.20
N ASN A 147 -10.39 -21.21 3.97
CA ASN A 147 -11.78 -20.78 3.88
C ASN A 147 -11.89 -19.49 3.05
N PHE A 148 -12.24 -19.65 1.78
CA PHE A 148 -12.46 -18.55 0.85
C PHE A 148 -13.90 -18.05 0.91
N THR A 149 -14.10 -16.83 0.40
CA THR A 149 -15.45 -16.29 0.26
C THR A 149 -16.26 -17.11 -0.76
N ARG A 150 -17.52 -17.39 -0.43
CA ARG A 150 -18.49 -18.04 -1.32
C ARG A 150 -18.72 -17.19 -2.58
N TYR A 151 -18.98 -17.84 -3.70
CA TYR A 151 -19.42 -17.11 -4.89
C TYR A 151 -20.81 -16.48 -4.67
N GLY A 152 -21.11 -15.43 -5.44
CA GLY A 152 -22.37 -14.72 -5.37
C GLY A 152 -22.20 -13.30 -4.86
N ASP A 153 -23.25 -12.76 -4.25
CA ASP A 153 -23.29 -11.38 -3.76
C ASP A 153 -22.30 -11.16 -2.63
N VAL A 154 -21.47 -10.13 -2.78
CA VAL A 154 -20.48 -9.64 -1.81
C VAL A 154 -20.57 -8.11 -1.67
N THR A 155 -21.71 -7.52 -2.04
CA THR A 155 -21.89 -6.07 -2.08
C THR A 155 -21.61 -5.44 -0.72
N GLU A 156 -22.18 -5.97 0.35
CA GLU A 156 -22.06 -5.43 1.70
C GLU A 156 -20.60 -5.26 2.14
N ILE A 157 -19.78 -6.31 1.94
CA ILE A 157 -18.39 -6.35 2.38
C ILE A 157 -17.41 -5.55 1.51
N VAL A 158 -17.85 -4.98 0.37
CA VAL A 158 -17.00 -4.08 -0.45
C VAL A 158 -17.33 -2.59 -0.26
N LEU A 159 -18.35 -2.24 0.53
CA LEU A 159 -18.75 -0.84 0.72
C LEU A 159 -17.88 -0.10 1.74
N SER A 160 -17.26 -0.83 2.65
CA SER A 160 -16.37 -0.35 3.70
C SER A 160 -14.94 -0.89 3.53
N SER A 161 -14.01 -0.23 4.20
CA SER A 161 -12.65 -0.72 4.40
C SER A 161 -12.49 -0.96 5.89
N ASP A 162 -12.66 -2.21 6.30
CA ASP A 162 -12.56 -2.70 7.68
C ASP A 162 -11.73 -3.99 7.68
N ASP A 163 -11.96 -4.88 8.65
CA ASP A 163 -11.28 -6.15 8.80
C ASP A 163 -12.06 -7.32 8.15
N GLU A 164 -13.09 -7.05 7.33
CA GLU A 164 -13.86 -8.03 6.56
C GLU A 164 -13.46 -7.97 5.07
N PHE A 165 -13.29 -9.13 4.44
CA PHE A 165 -12.66 -9.22 3.12
C PHE A 165 -13.44 -10.10 2.16
N VAL A 166 -13.43 -9.72 0.88
CA VAL A 166 -13.68 -10.71 -0.18
C VAL A 166 -12.39 -11.50 -0.40
N ILE A 167 -12.36 -12.74 0.10
CA ILE A 167 -11.21 -13.63 -0.01
C ILE A 167 -11.35 -14.49 -1.27
N GLY A 168 -10.66 -14.07 -2.34
CA GLY A 168 -10.53 -14.83 -3.58
C GLY A 168 -9.22 -15.61 -3.67
N ARG A 169 -9.17 -16.58 -4.58
CA ARG A 169 -7.94 -17.25 -5.04
C ARG A 169 -7.68 -16.95 -6.51
N GLN A 170 -6.53 -17.38 -7.05
CA GLN A 170 -6.30 -17.27 -8.49
C GLN A 170 -7.48 -17.85 -9.28
N GLY A 171 -7.91 -17.18 -10.33
CA GLY A 171 -9.10 -17.60 -11.07
C GLY A 171 -10.39 -16.92 -10.62
N ASP A 172 -10.43 -16.32 -9.42
CA ASP A 172 -11.59 -15.57 -8.96
C ASP A 172 -11.54 -14.10 -9.41
N ALA A 173 -12.71 -13.47 -9.50
CA ALA A 173 -12.84 -12.04 -9.75
C ALA A 173 -14.02 -11.46 -8.98
N VAL A 174 -13.84 -10.24 -8.44
CA VAL A 174 -14.95 -9.43 -7.95
C VAL A 174 -15.46 -8.58 -9.11
N GLN A 175 -16.64 -8.92 -9.61
CA GLN A 175 -17.33 -8.12 -10.61
C GLN A 175 -18.05 -6.96 -9.94
N LEU A 176 -17.75 -5.73 -10.35
CA LEU A 176 -18.35 -4.50 -9.82
C LEU A 176 -19.22 -3.83 -10.88
N ASN A 177 -20.44 -3.46 -10.51
CA ASN A 177 -21.36 -2.68 -11.33
C ASN A 177 -21.73 -1.38 -10.61
N PHE A 178 -21.41 -0.25 -11.21
CA PHE A 178 -21.68 1.07 -10.64
C PHE A 178 -22.95 1.67 -11.27
N PRO A 179 -24.08 1.70 -10.55
CA PRO A 179 -25.32 2.26 -11.09
C PRO A 179 -25.18 3.77 -11.34
N ILE A 180 -25.42 4.18 -12.58
CA ILE A 180 -25.32 5.59 -12.99
C ILE A 180 -26.66 6.35 -12.98
N SER A 181 -27.75 5.70 -12.55
CA SER A 181 -29.10 6.27 -12.60
C SER A 181 -29.23 7.58 -11.83
N ASN A 182 -28.47 7.74 -10.74
CA ASN A 182 -28.46 8.94 -9.90
C ASN A 182 -27.24 9.85 -10.13
N LEU A 183 -26.47 9.63 -11.21
CA LEU A 183 -25.30 10.43 -11.51
C LEU A 183 -25.72 11.69 -12.32
N PRO A 184 -25.65 12.90 -11.74
CA PRO A 184 -26.01 14.12 -12.47
C PRO A 184 -25.07 14.34 -13.67
N LYS A 185 -25.55 15.02 -14.71
CA LYS A 185 -24.64 15.46 -15.79
C LYS A 185 -23.62 16.47 -15.24
N PRO A 186 -22.36 16.44 -15.70
CA PRO A 186 -21.41 17.49 -15.30
C PRO A 186 -21.90 18.83 -15.83
N ALA A 187 -21.56 19.92 -15.14
CA ALA A 187 -21.86 21.27 -15.61
C ALA A 187 -21.17 21.51 -16.97
N PRO A 188 -21.65 22.48 -17.80
CA PRO A 188 -20.95 22.85 -19.02
C PRO A 188 -19.46 23.11 -18.75
N GLU A 189 -18.60 22.64 -19.65
CA GLU A 189 -17.12 22.78 -19.56
C GLU A 189 -16.43 21.96 -18.47
N ILE A 190 -17.17 21.18 -17.66
CA ILE A 190 -16.58 20.23 -16.69
C ILE A 190 -16.45 18.84 -17.31
N ILE A 191 -15.24 18.27 -17.25
CA ILE A 191 -14.95 16.87 -17.59
C ILE A 191 -15.13 16.02 -16.32
N ARG A 192 -15.85 14.91 -16.44
CA ARG A 192 -15.98 13.92 -15.37
C ARG A 192 -14.95 12.81 -15.58
N ASP A 193 -14.11 12.62 -14.58
CA ASP A 193 -13.22 11.47 -14.46
C ASP A 193 -13.66 10.55 -13.31
N TYR A 194 -13.15 9.32 -13.32
CA TYR A 194 -13.45 8.31 -12.32
C TYR A 194 -12.15 7.81 -11.71
N PHE A 195 -12.12 7.71 -10.38
CA PHE A 195 -11.05 7.06 -9.64
C PHE A 195 -11.58 5.78 -9.04
N PHE A 196 -10.82 4.70 -9.22
CA PHE A 196 -11.09 3.43 -8.58
C PHE A 196 -10.16 3.29 -7.37
N PHE A 197 -10.76 3.25 -6.18
CA PHE A 197 -10.03 3.03 -4.93
C PHE A 197 -10.17 1.58 -4.53
N VAL A 198 -9.04 0.92 -4.28
CA VAL A 198 -8.97 -0.47 -3.85
C VAL A 198 -8.17 -0.53 -2.57
N ASN A 199 -8.75 -1.18 -1.55
CA ASN A 199 -8.04 -1.59 -0.35
C ASN A 199 -7.95 -3.11 -0.39
N CYS A 200 -6.76 -3.65 -0.61
CA CYS A 200 -6.57 -5.09 -0.78
C CYS A 200 -5.28 -5.58 -0.15
N TRP A 201 -5.32 -6.82 0.31
CA TRP A 201 -4.16 -7.62 0.66
C TRP A 201 -3.96 -8.71 -0.41
N PHE A 202 -2.72 -9.12 -0.61
CA PHE A 202 -2.41 -10.31 -1.40
C PHE A 202 -1.46 -11.21 -0.63
N LYS A 203 -1.56 -12.51 -0.87
CA LYS A 203 -0.62 -13.53 -0.39
C LYS A 203 -0.04 -14.22 -1.62
N ASP A 204 1.24 -14.54 -1.55
CA ASP A 204 1.97 -15.24 -2.61
C ASP A 204 2.64 -16.48 -2.04
N GLU A 205 2.95 -17.43 -2.92
CA GLU A 205 3.69 -18.64 -2.61
C GLU A 205 5.16 -18.31 -2.27
N TYR A 206 5.82 -19.23 -1.57
CA TYR A 206 7.24 -19.10 -1.29
C TYR A 206 8.06 -19.02 -2.58
N GLY A 207 8.89 -17.97 -2.71
CA GLY A 207 9.90 -17.87 -3.76
C GLY A 207 9.46 -17.24 -5.08
N ASN A 208 8.22 -16.76 -5.21
CA ASN A 208 7.76 -16.08 -6.42
C ASN A 208 8.06 -14.56 -6.34
N TRP A 209 7.49 -13.82 -5.37
CA TRP A 209 7.77 -12.38 -5.20
C TRP A 209 7.79 -11.85 -3.75
N GLY A 210 7.76 -12.72 -2.73
CA GLY A 210 7.69 -12.26 -1.33
C GLY A 210 8.08 -13.30 -0.28
N PHE A 211 8.04 -12.85 0.99
CA PHE A 211 8.18 -13.69 2.18
C PHE A 211 7.12 -14.79 2.12
N GLY A 212 7.52 -16.03 1.84
CA GLY A 212 6.58 -17.12 1.64
C GLY A 212 5.78 -17.41 2.90
N PHE A 213 4.51 -17.04 2.87
CA PHE A 213 3.52 -17.53 3.82
C PHE A 213 3.03 -18.88 3.31
N GLY A 214 2.62 -19.78 4.21
CA GLY A 214 1.82 -20.93 3.76
C GLY A 214 0.70 -20.41 2.87
N PHE A 215 0.53 -20.98 1.68
CA PHE A 215 -0.39 -20.41 0.69
C PHE A 215 -1.83 -20.72 1.09
N SER A 216 -2.27 -20.00 2.11
CA SER A 216 -3.42 -20.26 2.97
C SER A 216 -4.15 -18.95 3.24
N THR A 217 -5.47 -19.02 3.38
CA THR A 217 -6.28 -17.85 3.78
C THR A 217 -5.86 -17.30 5.14
N ASP A 218 -5.47 -18.16 6.08
CA ASP A 218 -5.03 -17.77 7.42
C ASP A 218 -3.50 -17.59 7.52
N PRO A 219 -3.00 -16.73 8.43
CA PRO A 219 -3.76 -15.75 9.23
C PRO A 219 -4.33 -14.60 8.36
N LEU A 220 -5.50 -14.05 8.73
CA LEU A 220 -6.09 -12.89 8.05
C LEU A 220 -5.43 -11.59 8.52
N PRO A 221 -5.13 -10.63 7.61
CA PRO A 221 -4.65 -9.31 8.01
C PRO A 221 -5.75 -8.50 8.71
N PHE A 222 -5.38 -7.48 9.47
CA PHE A 222 -6.31 -6.51 10.09
C PHE A 222 -5.66 -5.12 10.18
N GLN A 223 -6.46 -4.05 10.22
CA GLN A 223 -5.99 -2.66 10.06
C GLN A 223 -5.02 -2.21 11.15
N ASN A 224 -5.23 -2.67 12.38
CA ASN A 224 -4.45 -2.24 13.54
C ASN A 224 -3.22 -3.13 13.82
N MET A 225 -2.89 -4.06 12.91
CA MET A 225 -1.70 -4.91 13.09
C MET A 225 -0.42 -4.10 12.88
N THR A 226 0.64 -4.44 13.62
CA THR A 226 1.95 -3.76 13.47
C THR A 226 2.62 -4.05 12.12
N GLY A 227 2.34 -5.23 11.54
CA GLY A 227 2.84 -5.65 10.24
C GLY A 227 2.35 -7.06 9.92
N PHE A 228 2.49 -7.47 8.65
CA PHE A 228 2.20 -8.85 8.23
C PHE A 228 3.52 -9.57 7.89
N PRO A 229 3.80 -10.76 8.45
CA PRO A 229 2.98 -11.47 9.42
C PRO A 229 3.04 -10.79 10.80
N TYR A 230 1.92 -10.77 11.51
CA TYR A 230 1.89 -10.32 12.89
C TYR A 230 2.30 -11.47 13.82
N ASN A 231 2.86 -11.14 14.99
CA ASN A 231 3.31 -12.11 15.97
C ASN A 231 2.47 -12.02 17.25
N PRO A 232 2.32 -13.12 18.02
CA PRO A 232 1.68 -13.05 19.33
C PRO A 232 2.26 -11.91 20.19
N PRO A 233 1.41 -11.15 20.90
CA PRO A 233 0.01 -11.44 21.20
C PRO A 233 -1.00 -10.89 20.18
N GLU A 234 -0.56 -10.32 19.05
CA GLU A 234 -1.47 -9.84 18.00
C GLU A 234 -2.20 -11.01 17.34
N ASP A 235 -3.51 -10.84 17.12
CA ASP A 235 -4.32 -11.79 16.36
C ASP A 235 -5.46 -11.06 15.63
N TYR A 236 -5.92 -11.65 14.53
CA TYR A 236 -7.09 -11.17 13.82
C TYR A 236 -8.31 -11.26 14.76
N PRO A 237 -9.13 -10.20 14.89
CA PRO A 237 -10.20 -10.13 15.87
C PRO A 237 -11.42 -10.99 15.49
N ARG A 238 -11.24 -12.32 15.35
CA ARG A 238 -12.26 -13.28 14.89
C ARG A 238 -13.58 -13.19 15.65
N GLU A 239 -13.51 -12.94 16.95
CA GLU A 239 -14.69 -12.86 17.81
C GLU A 239 -15.62 -11.68 17.43
N LEU A 240 -15.09 -10.63 16.81
CA LEU A 240 -15.88 -9.51 16.31
C LEU A 240 -16.47 -9.78 14.91
N HIS A 241 -15.97 -10.79 14.21
CA HIS A 241 -16.27 -11.05 12.79
C HIS A 241 -16.88 -12.44 12.55
N GLN A 242 -17.43 -13.09 13.58
CA GLN A 242 -18.00 -14.43 13.48
C GLN A 242 -19.12 -14.54 12.43
N ASP A 243 -20.01 -13.54 12.40
CA ASP A 243 -21.14 -13.50 11.46
C ASP A 243 -20.62 -13.43 10.02
N TYR A 244 -19.73 -12.50 9.72
CA TYR A 244 -19.06 -12.40 8.41
C TYR A 244 -18.34 -13.69 8.03
N LEU A 245 -17.53 -14.26 8.92
CA LEU A 245 -16.77 -15.48 8.65
C LEU A 245 -17.71 -16.65 8.32
N SER A 246 -18.80 -16.79 9.08
CA SER A 246 -19.77 -17.88 8.91
C SER A 246 -20.69 -17.69 7.70
N GLU A 247 -20.99 -16.44 7.31
CA GLU A 247 -21.87 -16.14 6.18
C GLU A 247 -21.12 -16.14 4.85
N TYR A 248 -19.92 -15.54 4.81
CA TYR A 248 -19.19 -15.31 3.59
C TYR A 248 -18.08 -16.34 3.36
N ASN A 249 -17.28 -16.71 4.36
CA ASN A 249 -16.07 -17.52 4.17
C ASN A 249 -16.33 -19.02 4.29
N THR A 250 -17.26 -19.53 3.47
CA THR A 250 -17.74 -20.92 3.53
C THR A 250 -17.23 -21.81 2.40
N ARG A 251 -16.35 -21.31 1.52
CA ARG A 251 -15.77 -22.09 0.43
C ARG A 251 -14.44 -22.68 0.88
N GLU A 252 -14.53 -23.85 1.51
CA GLU A 252 -13.38 -24.62 1.99
C GLU A 252 -12.63 -25.27 0.83
N ILE A 253 -11.31 -25.04 0.79
CA ILE A 253 -10.37 -25.69 -0.12
C ILE A 253 -9.34 -26.44 0.72
N GLU A 254 -9.43 -27.75 0.69
CA GLU A 254 -8.53 -28.64 1.41
C GLU A 254 -7.14 -28.71 0.78
N PRO A 255 -6.09 -28.99 1.56
CA PRO A 255 -4.78 -29.35 1.03
C PRO A 255 -4.87 -30.56 0.08
N PRO A 256 -4.04 -30.60 -0.98
CA PRO A 256 -3.96 -31.73 -1.90
C PRO A 256 -3.45 -33.01 -1.25
#